data_AF-A0A554MJV6-F1
#
_entry.id   AF-A0A554MJV6-F1
#
_cell.length_a   1.000
_cell.length_b   1.000
_cell.length_c   1.000
_cell.angle_alpha   90.00
_cell.angle_beta   90.00
_cell.angle_gamma   90.00
#
_symmetry.space_group_name_H-M   'P 1'
#
loop_
_entity.id
_entity.type
_entity.pdbx_description
1 polymer ?
#
loop_
_entity_poly.entity_id
_entity_poly.type
_entity_poly.pdbx_seq_one_letter_code
_entity_poly.pdbx_strand_id
1 'polypeptide(L)'
;MNPRSTLVIVIATLLLILSMGGVAIYILFFAPEQKVSVSPDPFSKLLSFSDSKGDSARLLSDQGTQDDVVKTEGTIPVRTFSGVIEVRDFTKDADVAIATGGDAFYVAFPKEFEFSDAGLEYEFGYIPDEQRIYVYIYKEPIGEIRRKSTDNLMQRLGLSEKDICTLDILVVAPRWVSEYYADKNLGFPGCPGAIQFQAD
;
A
#
# COMPACT_ATOMS: atom_id res chain seq x y z
N MET A 1 -32.77 -32.57 49.16
CA MET A 1 -31.86 -32.93 48.05
C MET A 1 -31.12 -34.18 48.45
N ASN A 2 -31.18 -35.26 47.66
CA ASN A 2 -30.55 -36.52 48.05
C ASN A 2 -29.03 -36.38 47.99
N PRO A 3 -28.28 -36.86 49.00
CA PRO A 3 -26.82 -36.71 49.06
C PRO A 3 -26.11 -37.33 47.85
N ARG A 4 -26.74 -38.34 47.22
CA ARG A 4 -26.28 -38.95 45.97
C ARG A 4 -26.37 -38.00 44.76
N SER A 5 -27.38 -37.14 44.70
CA SER A 5 -27.57 -36.19 43.60
C SER A 5 -26.57 -35.02 43.69
N THR A 6 -26.25 -34.56 44.90
CA THR A 6 -25.26 -33.48 45.10
C THR A 6 -23.85 -33.94 44.70
N LEU A 7 -23.49 -35.18 45.02
CA LEU A 7 -22.18 -35.75 44.67
C LEU A 7 -22.00 -35.85 43.14
N VAL A 8 -23.02 -36.27 42.42
CA VAL A 8 -22.99 -36.38 40.95
C VAL A 8 -22.79 -35.01 40.28
N ILE A 9 -23.47 -33.98 40.78
CA ILE A 9 -23.35 -32.62 40.24
C ILE A 9 -21.95 -32.06 40.45
N VAL A 10 -21.36 -32.25 41.64
CA VAL A 10 -20.00 -31.76 41.96
C VAL A 10 -18.94 -32.46 41.11
N ILE A 11 -19.08 -33.77 40.87
CA ILE A 11 -18.15 -34.51 40.00
C ILE A 11 -18.30 -34.03 38.55
N ALA A 12 -19.52 -33.82 38.07
CA ALA A 12 -19.75 -33.34 36.71
C ALA A 12 -19.17 -31.94 36.46
N THR A 13 -19.30 -31.01 37.42
CA THR A 13 -18.73 -29.66 37.28
C THR A 13 -17.19 -29.66 37.33
N LEU A 14 -16.58 -30.48 38.19
CA LEU A 14 -15.13 -30.62 38.23
C LEU A 14 -14.54 -31.18 36.93
N LEU A 15 -15.20 -32.16 36.32
CA LEU A 15 -14.79 -32.72 35.03
C LEU A 15 -14.88 -31.68 33.90
N LEU A 16 -15.90 -30.82 33.93
CA LEU A 16 -16.09 -29.77 32.94
C LEU A 16 -14.97 -28.72 33.02
N ILE A 17 -14.62 -28.27 34.24
CA ILE A 17 -13.53 -27.31 34.46
C ILE A 17 -12.17 -27.90 34.03
N LEU A 18 -11.90 -29.17 34.37
CA LEU A 18 -10.67 -29.84 33.95
C LEU A 18 -10.58 -30.02 32.43
N SER A 19 -11.71 -30.26 31.76
CA SER A 19 -11.75 -30.37 30.29
C SER A 19 -11.45 -29.03 29.59
N MET A 20 -12.02 -27.92 30.07
CA MET A 20 -11.77 -26.61 29.48
C MET A 20 -10.35 -26.09 29.78
N GLY A 21 -9.85 -26.31 30.99
CA GLY A 21 -8.48 -25.96 31.37
C GLY A 21 -7.43 -26.77 30.61
N GLY A 22 -7.70 -28.07 30.39
CA GLY A 22 -6.82 -28.95 29.62
C GLY A 22 -6.66 -28.52 28.16
N VAL A 23 -7.74 -28.09 27.50
CA VAL A 23 -7.70 -27.61 26.11
C VAL A 23 -6.90 -26.31 25.99
N ALA A 24 -7.09 -25.36 26.91
CA ALA A 24 -6.35 -24.10 26.90
C ALA A 24 -4.83 -24.32 27.11
N ILE A 25 -4.46 -25.20 28.04
CA ILE A 25 -3.05 -25.56 28.27
C ILE A 25 -2.46 -26.32 27.07
N TYR A 26 -3.23 -27.22 26.45
CA TYR A 26 -2.79 -27.93 25.25
C TYR A 26 -2.53 -26.99 24.08
N ILE A 27 -3.38 -25.99 23.85
CA ILE A 27 -3.15 -24.98 22.79
C ILE A 27 -1.91 -24.13 23.08
N LEU A 28 -1.68 -23.74 24.33
CA LEU A 28 -0.53 -22.88 24.68
C LEU A 28 0.82 -23.60 24.61
N PHE A 29 0.87 -24.91 24.89
CA PHE A 29 2.15 -25.65 24.97
C PHE A 29 2.38 -26.66 23.84
N PHE A 30 1.32 -27.12 23.17
CA PHE A 30 1.40 -28.19 22.17
C PHE A 30 0.77 -27.82 20.83
N ALA A 31 0.35 -26.57 20.61
CA ALA A 31 0.03 -26.13 19.26
C ALA A 31 1.30 -26.25 18.41
N PRO A 32 1.32 -27.12 17.39
CA PRO A 32 2.45 -27.19 16.49
C PRO A 32 2.56 -25.82 15.82
N GLU A 33 3.76 -25.23 15.80
CA GLU A 33 4.06 -24.10 14.94
C GLU A 33 3.58 -24.49 13.54
N GLN A 34 2.52 -23.82 13.07
CA GLN A 34 2.15 -23.94 11.67
C GLN A 34 3.33 -23.37 10.90
N LYS A 35 4.21 -24.25 10.43
CA LYS A 35 5.13 -23.95 9.35
C LYS A 35 4.24 -23.57 8.19
N VAL A 36 4.02 -22.27 8.03
CA VAL A 36 3.40 -21.70 6.84
C VAL A 36 4.28 -22.19 5.70
N SER A 37 3.76 -23.17 4.97
CA SER A 37 4.40 -23.69 3.77
C SER A 37 4.30 -22.58 2.74
N VAL A 38 5.27 -21.67 2.77
CA VAL A 38 5.51 -20.72 1.70
C VAL A 38 5.78 -21.57 0.46
N SER A 39 4.77 -21.69 -0.39
CA SER A 39 4.91 -22.29 -1.71
C SER A 39 6.08 -21.60 -2.40
N PRO A 40 7.09 -22.33 -2.91
CA PRO A 40 8.20 -21.70 -3.59
C PRO A 40 7.67 -20.94 -4.80
N ASP A 41 7.88 -19.63 -4.76
CA ASP A 41 7.48 -18.70 -5.80
C ASP A 41 8.15 -19.13 -7.13
N PRO A 42 7.39 -19.41 -8.21
CA PRO A 42 7.93 -19.93 -9.46
C PRO A 42 8.89 -18.98 -10.18
N PHE A 43 9.03 -17.74 -9.71
CA PHE A 43 9.86 -16.70 -10.34
C PHE A 43 11.31 -16.65 -9.86
N SER A 44 11.67 -17.36 -8.79
CA SER A 44 13.01 -17.31 -8.19
C SER A 44 14.11 -18.02 -8.99
N LYS A 45 13.80 -18.57 -10.18
CA LYS A 45 14.78 -19.22 -11.06
C LYS A 45 15.20 -18.42 -12.29
N LEU A 46 14.64 -17.24 -12.55
CA LEU A 46 14.86 -16.59 -13.85
C LEU A 46 16.03 -15.61 -13.93
N LEU A 47 16.62 -15.16 -12.81
CA LEU A 47 17.61 -14.08 -12.85
C LEU A 47 18.90 -14.46 -12.12
N SER A 48 19.68 -15.33 -12.75
CA SER A 48 21.12 -15.48 -12.52
C SER A 48 21.87 -14.95 -13.74
N PHE A 49 21.98 -13.63 -13.90
CA PHE A 49 22.89 -12.93 -14.81
C PHE A 49 22.96 -11.48 -14.32
N SER A 50 24.05 -10.73 -14.27
CA SER A 50 25.50 -10.91 -14.38
C SER A 50 26.02 -9.50 -14.05
N ASP A 51 27.07 -9.41 -13.24
CA ASP A 51 27.75 -8.17 -12.84
C ASP A 51 28.13 -7.26 -14.02
N SER A 52 28.06 -5.93 -13.84
CA SER A 52 29.03 -5.00 -14.45
C SER A 52 29.20 -3.70 -13.65
N LYS A 53 30.43 -3.53 -13.15
CA LYS A 53 31.05 -2.29 -12.65
C LYS A 53 31.04 -1.13 -13.66
N GLY A 54 31.08 0.10 -13.15
CA GLY A 54 31.49 1.29 -13.92
C GLY A 54 31.62 2.55 -13.05
N ASP A 55 32.85 2.83 -12.58
CA ASP A 55 33.30 4.08 -11.93
C ASP A 55 33.31 5.28 -12.90
N SER A 56 33.01 6.51 -12.42
CA SER A 56 33.93 7.68 -12.49
C SER A 56 33.28 9.02 -12.09
N ALA A 57 33.65 9.51 -10.89
CA ALA A 57 34.30 10.79 -10.56
C ALA A 57 33.94 12.15 -11.23
N ARG A 58 33.68 13.12 -10.31
CA ARG A 58 34.08 14.56 -10.25
C ARG A 58 33.31 15.60 -11.09
N LEU A 59 32.86 16.68 -10.42
CA LEU A 59 33.30 18.08 -10.67
C LEU A 59 32.89 19.02 -9.51
N LEU A 60 33.65 20.10 -9.34
CA LEU A 60 33.73 21.02 -8.20
C LEU A 60 32.81 22.26 -8.32
N SER A 61 32.26 22.68 -7.17
CA SER A 61 32.08 24.04 -6.61
C SER A 61 31.92 25.27 -7.52
N ASP A 62 30.82 26.04 -7.35
CA ASP A 62 30.86 27.51 -7.21
C ASP A 62 29.60 28.08 -6.49
N GLN A 63 29.77 29.18 -5.75
CA GLN A 63 28.78 29.87 -4.90
C GLN A 63 27.95 30.92 -5.68
N GLY A 64 26.70 31.17 -5.27
CA GLY A 64 26.04 32.46 -5.53
C GLY A 64 24.50 32.47 -5.54
N THR A 65 23.93 32.95 -4.44
CA THR A 65 22.64 33.70 -4.30
C THR A 65 21.31 32.98 -4.56
N GLN A 66 20.45 33.14 -3.55
CA GLN A 66 19.13 32.58 -3.30
C GLN A 66 18.05 33.22 -4.20
N ASP A 67 17.50 32.41 -5.08
CA ASP A 67 16.09 32.39 -5.48
C ASP A 67 15.67 30.91 -5.43
N ASP A 68 14.51 30.64 -4.86
CA ASP A 68 14.01 29.29 -4.52
C ASP A 68 13.61 28.54 -5.81
N VAL A 69 14.63 28.08 -6.55
CA VAL A 69 14.47 27.21 -7.71
C VAL A 69 14.32 25.79 -7.17
N VAL A 70 13.07 25.30 -7.09
CA VAL A 70 12.78 23.86 -6.94
C VAL A 70 13.29 23.17 -8.20
N LYS A 71 14.59 22.87 -8.21
CA LYS A 71 15.29 22.20 -9.28
C LYS A 71 15.17 20.70 -9.03
N THR A 72 14.13 20.10 -9.58
CA THR A 72 14.01 18.64 -9.60
C THR A 72 13.29 18.22 -10.87
N GLU A 73 13.85 18.57 -12.04
CA GLU A 73 13.36 18.01 -13.29
C GLU A 73 14.15 16.75 -13.64
N GLY A 74 14.00 15.76 -12.76
CA GLY A 74 14.10 14.36 -13.18
C GLY A 74 12.75 13.93 -13.73
N THR A 75 12.75 12.97 -14.65
CA THR A 75 11.53 12.25 -15.02
C THR A 75 11.62 10.81 -14.54
N ILE A 76 10.45 10.21 -14.32
CA ILE A 76 10.32 8.77 -14.11
C ILE A 76 9.39 8.18 -15.16
N PRO A 77 9.65 6.93 -15.59
CA PRO A 77 8.75 6.22 -16.47
C PRO A 77 7.50 5.77 -15.71
N VAL A 78 6.32 6.00 -16.29
CA VAL A 78 5.05 5.45 -15.80
C VAL A 78 4.34 4.72 -16.93
N ARG A 79 3.86 3.53 -16.62
CA ARG A 79 3.15 2.64 -17.53
C ARG A 79 1.79 3.22 -17.90
N THR A 80 1.46 3.10 -19.18
CA THR A 80 0.15 3.43 -19.75
C THR A 80 -0.46 2.19 -20.40
N PHE A 81 -1.74 2.27 -20.76
CA PHE A 81 -2.38 1.19 -21.53
C PHE A 81 -1.76 0.96 -22.92
N SER A 82 -0.99 1.93 -23.44
CA SER A 82 -0.37 1.88 -24.77
C SER A 82 1.17 1.79 -24.75
N GLY A 83 1.81 1.86 -23.58
CA GLY A 83 3.26 1.86 -23.46
C GLY A 83 3.74 2.46 -22.14
N VAL A 84 4.68 3.40 -22.23
CA VAL A 84 5.31 4.09 -21.09
C VAL A 84 5.40 5.57 -21.45
N ILE A 85 5.17 6.44 -20.47
CA ILE A 85 5.37 7.89 -20.59
C ILE A 85 6.33 8.37 -19.51
N GLU A 86 7.05 9.45 -19.80
CA GLU A 86 7.88 10.14 -18.80
C GLU A 86 7.04 11.20 -18.10
N VAL A 87 7.06 11.18 -16.77
CA VAL A 87 6.35 12.15 -15.92
C VAL A 87 7.32 12.78 -14.93
N ARG A 88 6.92 13.87 -14.29
CA ARG A 88 7.75 14.53 -13.27
C ARG A 88 8.12 13.54 -12.17
N ASP A 89 9.40 13.47 -11.82
CA ASP A 89 9.90 12.62 -10.74
C ASP A 89 9.43 13.14 -9.38
N PHE A 90 8.31 12.58 -8.90
CA PHE A 90 7.79 12.88 -7.56
C PHE A 90 8.54 12.11 -6.47
N THR A 91 9.41 11.15 -6.79
CA THR A 91 10.10 10.31 -5.80
C THR A 91 11.11 11.08 -4.94
N LYS A 92 11.40 12.32 -5.32
CA LYS A 92 12.27 13.26 -4.62
C LYS A 92 11.50 14.35 -3.87
N ASP A 93 10.17 14.33 -3.91
CA ASP A 93 9.34 15.26 -3.13
C ASP A 93 9.61 15.04 -1.63
N ALA A 94 9.60 16.13 -0.85
CA ALA A 94 9.98 16.10 0.57
C ALA A 94 9.06 15.24 1.46
N ASP A 95 7.87 14.92 0.97
CA ASP A 95 6.86 14.10 1.63
C ASP A 95 6.83 12.65 1.12
N VAL A 96 7.85 12.25 0.37
CA VAL A 96 8.03 10.87 -0.09
C VAL A 96 8.97 10.11 0.83
N ALA A 97 8.49 8.99 1.35
CA ALA A 97 9.28 8.02 2.07
C ALA A 97 9.60 6.80 1.18
N ILE A 98 10.78 6.20 1.38
CA ILE A 98 11.15 4.92 0.77
C ILE A 98 10.82 3.82 1.79
N ALA A 99 9.87 2.94 1.47
CA ALA A 99 9.65 1.75 2.28
C ALA A 99 10.81 0.78 2.07
N THR A 100 11.48 0.37 3.15
CA THR A 100 12.62 -0.53 3.10
C THR A 100 12.14 -1.98 3.11
N GLY A 101 12.21 -2.66 1.95
CA GLY A 101 11.84 -4.07 1.83
C GLY A 101 11.78 -4.56 0.38
N GLY A 102 12.94 -4.88 -0.21
CA GLY A 102 13.05 -5.59 -1.48
C GLY A 102 13.01 -4.70 -2.72
N ASP A 103 11.88 -4.01 -2.92
CA ASP A 103 11.64 -3.17 -4.10
C ASP A 103 11.36 -1.74 -3.62
N ALA A 104 11.93 -0.74 -4.29
CA ALA A 104 11.79 0.66 -3.88
C ALA A 104 10.33 1.12 -4.02
N PHE A 105 9.55 1.01 -2.95
CA PHE A 105 8.19 1.51 -2.88
C PHE A 105 8.22 2.94 -2.35
N TYR A 106 7.90 3.89 -3.21
CA TYR A 106 7.81 5.31 -2.83
C TYR A 106 6.41 5.60 -2.32
N VAL A 107 6.32 6.02 -1.07
CA VAL A 107 5.05 6.41 -0.42
C VAL A 107 4.97 7.91 -0.36
N ALA A 108 4.05 8.51 -1.11
CA ALA A 108 3.71 9.92 -0.99
C ALA A 108 2.44 10.08 -0.16
N PHE A 109 2.53 10.93 0.86
CA PHE A 109 1.37 11.34 1.68
C PHE A 109 0.84 12.71 1.21
N PRO A 110 -0.38 13.10 1.57
CA PRO A 110 -0.83 14.47 1.36
C PRO A 110 0.13 15.46 2.07
N LYS A 111 0.44 16.60 1.47
CA LYS A 111 1.35 17.63 2.05
C LYS A 111 0.93 18.13 3.42
N GLU A 112 -0.35 18.02 3.75
CA GLU A 112 -0.99 18.42 5.01
C GLU A 112 -1.04 17.27 6.03
N PHE A 113 -0.38 16.15 5.76
CA PHE A 113 -0.35 15.02 6.67
C PHE A 113 0.49 15.34 7.90
N GLU A 114 -0.16 15.85 8.94
CA GLU A 114 0.31 15.68 10.30
C GLU A 114 -0.04 14.24 10.73
N PHE A 115 0.91 13.54 11.37
CA PHE A 115 0.65 12.31 12.11
C PHE A 115 -0.30 12.61 13.28
N SER A 116 -1.56 12.85 12.95
CA SER A 116 -2.64 13.15 13.86
C SER A 116 -3.51 11.91 14.01
N ASP A 117 -4.33 11.90 15.06
CA ASP A 117 -5.28 10.82 15.33
C ASP A 117 -6.34 10.64 14.20
N ALA A 118 -6.40 11.56 13.23
CA ALA A 118 -7.36 11.53 12.12
C ALA A 118 -7.07 10.43 11.08
N GLY A 119 -5.90 9.80 11.13
CA GLY A 119 -5.49 8.74 10.21
C GLY A 119 -5.17 9.26 8.79
N LEU A 120 -4.61 8.37 7.99
CA LEU A 120 -4.25 8.68 6.60
C LEU A 120 -5.48 8.59 5.70
N GLU A 121 -5.68 9.57 4.81
CA GLU A 121 -6.83 9.55 3.88
C GLU A 121 -6.56 8.73 2.63
N TYR A 122 -5.34 8.85 2.08
CA TYR A 122 -4.86 8.09 0.94
C TYR A 122 -3.33 8.08 0.89
N GLU A 123 -2.75 7.17 0.13
CA GLU A 123 -1.33 7.17 -0.23
C GLU A 123 -1.13 6.81 -1.70
N PHE A 124 0.01 7.24 -2.25
CA PHE A 124 0.51 6.77 -3.53
C PHE A 124 1.67 5.83 -3.32
N GLY A 125 1.64 4.69 -4.00
CA GLY A 125 2.77 3.78 -4.14
C GLY A 125 3.31 3.82 -5.56
N TYR A 126 4.61 3.92 -5.74
CA TYR A 126 5.25 3.68 -7.05
C TYR A 126 6.25 2.54 -6.96
N ILE A 127 6.12 1.58 -7.88
CA ILE A 127 7.03 0.43 -8.02
C ILE A 127 7.81 0.61 -9.32
N PRO A 128 9.12 0.98 -9.26
CA PRO A 128 9.94 1.26 -10.44
C PRO A 128 10.02 0.12 -11.45
N ASP A 129 10.08 -1.12 -10.96
CA ASP A 129 10.20 -2.30 -11.83
C ASP A 129 8.93 -2.56 -12.65
N GLU A 130 7.77 -2.21 -12.10
CA GLU A 130 6.49 -2.28 -12.79
C GLU A 130 6.16 -1.01 -13.57
N GLN A 131 6.88 0.08 -13.28
CA GLN A 131 6.59 1.45 -13.71
C GLN A 131 5.15 1.85 -13.38
N ARG A 132 4.57 1.30 -12.31
CA ARG A 132 3.15 1.40 -12.00
C ARG A 132 2.93 2.19 -10.73
N ILE A 133 1.88 3.00 -10.76
CA ILE A 133 1.39 3.74 -9.59
C ILE A 133 0.15 3.06 -9.02
N TYR A 134 0.15 2.92 -7.70
CA TYR A 134 -0.94 2.43 -6.88
C TYR A 134 -1.49 3.59 -6.06
N VAL A 135 -2.81 3.67 -5.95
CA VAL A 135 -3.49 4.66 -5.10
C VAL A 135 -4.34 3.90 -4.10
N TYR A 136 -4.00 4.01 -2.83
CA TYR A 136 -4.76 3.38 -1.74
C TYR A 136 -5.62 4.44 -1.07
N ILE A 137 -6.92 4.18 -0.97
CA ILE A 137 -7.90 5.04 -0.29
C ILE A 137 -8.21 4.44 1.07
N TYR A 138 -7.95 5.21 2.13
CA TYR A 138 -8.02 4.77 3.52
C TYR A 138 -9.18 5.40 4.30
N LYS A 139 -10.03 6.19 3.63
CA LYS A 139 -11.10 6.93 4.29
C LYS A 139 -12.34 7.07 3.41
N GLU A 140 -13.50 7.06 4.06
CA GLU A 140 -14.78 7.42 3.45
C GLU A 140 -15.10 8.92 3.65
N PRO A 141 -15.83 9.57 2.72
CA PRO A 141 -16.46 8.98 1.53
C PRO A 141 -15.49 8.78 0.35
N ILE A 142 -15.46 7.56 -0.19
CA ILE A 142 -14.47 7.15 -1.21
C ILE A 142 -14.45 8.08 -2.43
N GLY A 143 -15.61 8.51 -2.92
CA GLY A 143 -15.69 9.39 -4.09
C GLY A 143 -14.98 10.73 -3.91
N GLU A 144 -15.06 11.31 -2.71
CA GLU A 144 -14.39 12.57 -2.37
C GLU A 144 -12.87 12.38 -2.27
N ILE A 145 -12.45 11.37 -1.50
CA ILE A 145 -11.02 11.09 -1.30
C ILE A 145 -10.35 10.72 -2.62
N ARG A 146 -11.05 9.99 -3.50
CA ARG A 146 -10.58 9.65 -4.84
C ARG A 146 -10.36 10.87 -5.74
N ARG A 147 -11.27 11.84 -5.73
CA ARG A 147 -11.08 13.11 -6.46
C ARG A 147 -9.86 13.87 -5.93
N LYS A 148 -9.79 14.04 -4.60
CA LYS A 148 -8.66 14.69 -3.92
C LYS A 148 -7.32 14.02 -4.24
N SER A 149 -7.26 12.68 -4.25
CA SER A 149 -6.04 11.94 -4.58
C SER A 149 -5.69 12.05 -6.06
N THR A 150 -6.69 12.09 -6.96
CA THR A 150 -6.47 12.26 -8.41
C THR A 150 -5.85 13.63 -8.71
N ASP A 151 -6.43 14.69 -8.16
CA ASP A 151 -5.94 16.06 -8.33
C ASP A 151 -4.50 16.21 -7.81
N ASN A 152 -4.23 15.65 -6.62
CA ASN A 152 -2.90 15.66 -6.04
C ASN A 152 -1.89 14.89 -6.91
N LEU A 153 -2.27 13.72 -7.42
CA LEU A 153 -1.38 12.94 -8.28
C LEU A 153 -1.11 13.65 -9.61
N MET A 154 -2.13 14.21 -10.27
CA MET A 154 -1.95 15.00 -11.49
C MET A 154 -0.94 16.14 -11.29
N GLN A 155 -1.08 16.87 -10.18
CA GLN A 155 -0.15 17.94 -9.81
C GLN A 155 1.27 17.41 -9.58
N ARG A 156 1.41 16.22 -8.95
CA ARG A 156 2.71 15.60 -8.70
C ARG A 156 3.40 15.08 -9.95
N LEU A 157 2.64 14.59 -10.92
CA LEU A 157 3.17 14.02 -12.15
C LEU A 157 3.32 15.08 -13.26
N GLY A 158 2.70 16.25 -13.10
CA GLY A 158 2.63 17.28 -14.13
C GLY A 158 1.74 16.87 -15.31
N LEU A 159 0.69 16.08 -15.04
CA LEU A 159 -0.21 15.56 -16.07
C LEU A 159 -1.51 16.37 -16.18
N SER A 160 -2.10 16.38 -17.38
CA SER A 160 -3.46 16.87 -17.58
C SER A 160 -4.51 15.82 -17.21
N GLU A 161 -5.77 16.23 -17.05
CA GLU A 161 -6.92 15.32 -16.87
C GLU A 161 -7.04 14.29 -17.99
N LYS A 162 -6.62 14.63 -19.21
CA LYS A 162 -6.67 13.68 -20.32
C LYS A 162 -5.56 12.63 -20.20
N ASP A 163 -4.38 13.04 -19.77
CA ASP A 163 -3.21 12.17 -19.70
C ASP A 163 -3.29 11.21 -18.52
N ILE A 164 -3.89 11.62 -17.40
CA ILE A 164 -4.08 10.75 -16.23
C ILE A 164 -4.93 9.52 -16.56
N CYS A 165 -5.89 9.65 -17.50
CA CYS A 165 -6.71 8.52 -17.96
C CYS A 165 -5.97 7.54 -18.88
N THR A 166 -4.75 7.85 -19.31
CA THR A 166 -3.93 6.92 -20.11
C THR A 166 -3.11 5.97 -19.24
N LEU A 167 -2.91 6.31 -17.97
CA LEU A 167 -2.07 5.55 -17.06
C LEU A 167 -2.70 4.19 -16.72
N ASP A 168 -1.86 3.16 -16.68
CA ASP A 168 -2.24 1.83 -16.21
C ASP A 168 -2.04 1.75 -14.69
N ILE A 169 -3.06 2.20 -13.95
CA ILE A 169 -3.03 2.40 -12.50
C ILE A 169 -4.07 1.58 -11.76
N LEU A 170 -3.78 1.32 -10.48
CA LEU A 170 -4.69 0.63 -9.58
C LEU A 170 -5.14 1.60 -8.46
N VAL A 171 -6.42 1.95 -8.43
CA VAL A 171 -7.04 2.67 -7.31
C VAL A 171 -7.84 1.69 -6.49
N VAL A 172 -7.50 1.51 -5.21
CA VAL A 172 -8.11 0.49 -4.35
C VAL A 172 -8.46 1.05 -2.98
N ALA A 173 -9.52 0.51 -2.39
CA ALA A 173 -9.88 0.73 -1.00
C ALA A 173 -9.77 -0.60 -0.24
N PRO A 174 -9.08 -0.67 0.91
CA PRO A 174 -9.09 -1.86 1.75
C PRO A 174 -10.50 -2.21 2.23
N ARG A 175 -10.70 -3.49 2.55
CA ARG A 175 -11.99 -4.00 3.03
C ARG A 175 -12.51 -3.31 4.29
N TRP A 176 -11.63 -2.87 5.18
CA TRP A 176 -12.01 -2.14 6.39
C TRP A 176 -12.48 -0.70 6.13
N VAL A 177 -12.18 -0.14 4.94
CA VAL A 177 -12.74 1.15 4.50
C VAL A 177 -14.11 0.92 3.88
N SER A 178 -14.23 -0.04 2.97
CA SER A 178 -15.50 -0.37 2.33
C SER A 178 -15.52 -1.81 1.84
N GLU A 179 -16.40 -2.63 2.41
CA GLU A 179 -16.60 -4.00 1.93
C GLU A 179 -17.15 -4.05 0.49
N TYR A 180 -17.94 -3.05 0.11
CA TYR A 180 -18.57 -3.01 -1.22
C TYR A 180 -17.57 -2.68 -2.34
N TYR A 181 -16.60 -1.81 -2.06
CA TYR A 181 -15.58 -1.38 -3.03
C TYR A 181 -14.26 -2.13 -2.91
N ALA A 182 -14.11 -2.99 -1.89
CA ALA A 182 -12.97 -3.88 -1.74
C ALA A 182 -12.75 -4.73 -3.01
N ASP A 183 -11.48 -5.01 -3.30
CA ASP A 183 -11.04 -5.89 -4.38
C ASP A 183 -11.42 -5.40 -5.81
N LYS A 184 -11.87 -4.15 -5.95
CA LYS A 184 -12.17 -3.50 -7.24
C LYS A 184 -11.14 -2.43 -7.56
N ASN A 185 -10.75 -2.32 -8.82
CA ASN A 185 -10.08 -1.11 -9.31
C ASN A 185 -11.14 -0.01 -9.50
N LEU A 186 -11.02 1.05 -8.71
CA LEU A 186 -11.97 2.17 -8.73
C LEU A 186 -11.73 3.10 -9.92
N GLY A 187 -10.50 3.10 -10.49
CA GLY A 187 -10.07 4.04 -11.51
C GLY A 187 -10.10 5.51 -11.06
N PHE A 188 -9.68 6.42 -11.93
CA PHE A 188 -9.79 7.85 -11.69
C PHE A 188 -11.15 8.41 -12.12
N PRO A 189 -11.69 9.45 -11.44
CA PRO A 189 -12.92 10.13 -11.84
C PRO A 189 -12.89 10.54 -13.32
N GLY A 190 -14.01 10.39 -14.02
CA GLY A 190 -14.13 10.75 -15.44
C GLY A 190 -13.38 9.85 -16.43
N CYS A 191 -12.54 8.91 -15.98
CA CYS A 191 -11.82 8.01 -16.89
C CYS A 191 -12.66 6.81 -17.33
N PRO A 192 -12.46 6.30 -18.56
CA PRO A 192 -13.15 5.10 -19.04
C PRO A 192 -12.93 3.89 -18.12
N GLY A 193 -14.02 3.21 -17.75
CA GLY A 193 -13.98 2.02 -16.89
C GLY A 193 -13.90 2.30 -15.39
N ALA A 194 -13.76 3.57 -14.98
CA ALA A 194 -13.79 3.94 -13.58
C ALA A 194 -15.20 3.79 -12.98
N ILE A 195 -15.24 3.40 -11.70
CA ILE A 195 -16.47 3.35 -10.93
C ILE A 195 -17.00 4.78 -10.77
N GLN A 196 -18.31 4.93 -10.94
CA GLN A 196 -19.00 6.21 -10.82
C GLN A 196 -19.47 6.42 -9.38
N PHE A 197 -19.12 7.56 -8.81
CA PHE A 197 -19.59 8.08 -7.54
C PHE A 197 -20.46 9.31 -7.78
N GLN A 198 -21.23 9.70 -6.77
CA GLN A 198 -21.98 10.94 -6.84
C GLN A 198 -20.99 12.12 -6.94
N ALA A 199 -21.23 13.02 -7.91
CA ALA A 199 -20.38 14.16 -8.26
C ALA A 199 -19.08 13.86 -9.03
N ASP A 200 -19.04 12.75 -9.78
CA ASP A 200 -18.08 12.59 -10.90
C ASP A 200 -18.59 13.22 -12.20
#